data_AF-A0A948BJ67-F1
#
_entry.id   AF-A0A948BJ67-F1
#
_cell.length_a   1.000
_cell.length_b   1.000
_cell.length_c   1.000
_cell.angle_alpha   90.00
_cell.angle_beta   90.00
_cell.angle_gamma   90.00
#
_symmetry.space_group_name_H-M   'P 1'
#
loop_
_entity.id
_entity.type
_entity.pdbx_description
1 polymer ?
#
loop_
_entity_poly.entity_id
_entity_poly.type
_entity_poly.pdbx_seq_one_letter_code
_entity_poly.pdbx_strand_id
1 'polypeptide(L)'
;MKLYAQQGYGEGEKIFQGLHEGIINGAILSPRDLKPDVAAAKIAKYKAANPEADLLIDPQFYATFAGSSEMARVGKLPEWSHFTSERKSELEITANVEAILHRTLEQIISLPVTSVITPNIYISRSFDSREAVIAKNFIRQARSVYQRFGDNRPLFVTLAVCREALLERGDFEEFLNDITMLAEPPEGFYVLIGSRGTEVRTDIFHADVIAGWMLMNHSLSINGFQIINGFSDLLTPFLLAAGGTAGASGWFANLRTFSLDRFQPTQGMARQPILRYLSAALLNRVTFTEKDALSGMVPEVLNGLPHDVDYDPEPDRTSEALQAWEALQRLNNTLGAGDIEENMTGCNLEISRAEALYSEIAGLGFGLDRKSGSDHLEPLREGIHVFKKMTGLD
;
A
#
# COMPACT_ATOMS: atom_id res chain seq x y z
N MET A 1 -13.41 3.89 -6.76
CA MET A 1 -12.11 4.23 -6.12
C MET A 1 -10.98 3.54 -6.85
N LYS A 2 -9.71 3.96 -6.68
CA LYS A 2 -8.61 3.48 -7.53
C LYS A 2 -7.82 2.32 -6.90
N LEU A 3 -7.40 1.36 -7.73
CA LEU A 3 -6.47 0.30 -7.36
C LEU A 3 -5.20 0.40 -8.22
N TYR A 4 -4.04 0.41 -7.58
CA TYR A 4 -2.75 0.44 -8.27
C TYR A 4 -1.99 -0.87 -8.10
N ALA A 5 -1.20 -1.23 -9.12
CA ALA A 5 -0.18 -2.26 -8.96
C ALA A 5 1.01 -1.72 -8.16
N GLN A 6 1.38 -2.41 -7.09
CA GLN A 6 2.64 -2.19 -6.40
C GLN A 6 3.75 -2.98 -7.12
N GLN A 7 4.59 -2.30 -7.89
CA GLN A 7 5.61 -2.96 -8.69
C GLN A 7 6.75 -3.51 -7.83
N GLY A 8 7.30 -4.64 -8.25
CA GLY A 8 8.57 -5.16 -7.76
C GLY A 8 9.18 -6.22 -8.67
N TYR A 9 10.05 -7.06 -8.11
CA TYR A 9 10.64 -8.19 -8.83
C TYR A 9 9.58 -9.16 -9.40
N GLY A 10 9.83 -9.72 -10.59
CA GLY A 10 8.97 -10.75 -11.18
C GLY A 10 7.68 -10.23 -11.83
N GLU A 11 7.66 -8.96 -12.22
CA GLU A 11 6.51 -8.29 -12.85
C GLU A 11 6.01 -9.03 -14.10
N GLY A 12 6.88 -9.30 -15.07
CA GLY A 12 6.47 -9.90 -16.36
C GLY A 12 5.45 -8.99 -17.07
N GLU A 13 4.34 -9.56 -17.54
CA GLU A 13 3.26 -8.83 -18.23
C GLU A 13 2.11 -8.39 -17.32
N LYS A 14 2.20 -8.65 -16.00
CA LYS A 14 1.11 -8.40 -15.02
C LYS A 14 0.52 -7.00 -15.11
N ILE A 15 1.36 -5.98 -14.94
CA ILE A 15 0.91 -4.59 -14.89
C ILE A 15 0.36 -4.16 -16.25
N PHE A 16 1.00 -4.59 -17.34
CA PHE A 16 0.53 -4.26 -18.68
C PHE A 16 -0.87 -4.83 -18.95
N GLN A 17 -1.08 -6.12 -18.66
CA GLN A 17 -2.38 -6.78 -18.85
C GLN A 17 -3.44 -6.17 -17.92
N GLY A 18 -3.14 -6.00 -16.63
CA GLY A 18 -4.10 -5.41 -15.69
C GLY A 18 -4.53 -3.99 -16.07
N LEU A 19 -3.62 -3.18 -16.65
CA LEU A 19 -3.96 -1.86 -17.17
C LEU A 19 -4.77 -1.92 -18.46
N HIS A 20 -4.37 -2.81 -19.39
CA HIS A 20 -5.05 -3.01 -20.67
C HIS A 20 -6.50 -3.47 -20.50
N GLU A 21 -6.74 -4.32 -19.51
CA GLU A 21 -8.06 -4.87 -19.18
C GLU A 21 -8.87 -3.96 -18.23
N GLY A 22 -8.27 -2.89 -17.72
CA GLY A 22 -8.92 -1.93 -16.82
C GLY A 22 -9.16 -2.42 -15.39
N ILE A 23 -8.50 -3.52 -15.00
CA ILE A 23 -8.59 -4.12 -13.66
C ILE A 23 -7.88 -3.23 -12.62
N ILE A 24 -6.78 -2.60 -13.02
CA ILE A 24 -6.05 -1.62 -12.23
C ILE A 24 -6.07 -0.26 -12.91
N ASN A 25 -6.04 0.80 -12.09
CA ASN A 25 -6.10 2.19 -12.54
C ASN A 25 -4.72 2.83 -12.67
N GLY A 26 -3.65 2.12 -12.31
CA GLY A 26 -2.32 2.69 -12.25
C GLY A 26 -1.28 1.73 -11.69
N ALA A 27 -0.05 2.22 -11.60
CA ALA A 27 1.09 1.49 -11.05
C ALA A 27 2.04 2.42 -10.29
N ILE A 28 2.57 1.92 -9.17
CA ILE A 28 3.63 2.56 -8.40
C ILE A 28 4.92 1.78 -8.62
N LEU A 29 5.85 2.38 -9.36
CA LEU A 29 7.11 1.78 -9.75
C LEU A 29 8.16 1.91 -8.63
N SER A 30 9.03 0.90 -8.52
CA SER A 30 10.05 0.78 -7.48
C SER A 30 11.46 0.95 -8.07
N PRO A 31 12.15 2.07 -7.79
CA PRO A 31 13.56 2.31 -8.12
C PRO A 31 14.52 1.25 -7.60
N ARG A 32 14.16 0.51 -6.55
CA ARG A 32 14.92 -0.65 -6.07
C ARG A 32 15.00 -1.77 -7.10
N ASP A 33 13.94 -1.99 -7.87
CA ASP A 33 13.84 -3.13 -8.79
C ASP A 33 14.02 -2.71 -10.26
N LEU A 34 14.13 -1.41 -10.55
CA LEU A 34 14.26 -0.84 -11.90
C LEU A 34 15.39 0.18 -11.98
N LYS A 35 16.09 0.20 -13.12
CA LYS A 35 16.99 1.31 -13.48
C LYS A 35 16.18 2.49 -14.05
N PRO A 36 16.70 3.72 -14.04
CA PRO A 36 15.98 4.89 -14.54
C PRO A 36 15.49 4.78 -15.99
N ASP A 37 16.33 4.29 -16.90
CA ASP A 37 16.01 4.07 -18.31
C ASP A 37 14.92 3.01 -18.50
N VAL A 38 15.00 1.91 -17.74
CA VAL A 38 14.00 0.84 -17.75
C VAL A 38 12.66 1.35 -17.19
N ALA A 39 12.68 2.17 -16.13
CA ALA A 39 11.47 2.76 -15.58
C ALA A 39 10.78 3.68 -16.61
N ALA A 40 11.53 4.53 -17.30
CA ALA A 40 11.00 5.37 -18.38
C ALA A 40 10.34 4.55 -19.50
N ALA A 41 11.00 3.49 -19.96
CA ALA A 41 10.47 2.60 -20.98
C ALA A 41 9.18 1.88 -20.53
N LYS A 42 9.12 1.45 -19.27
CA LYS A 42 7.92 0.82 -18.71
C LYS A 42 6.75 1.80 -18.59
N ILE A 43 7.00 3.03 -18.12
CA ILE A 43 5.96 4.06 -18.04
C ILE A 43 5.38 4.33 -19.44
N ALA A 44 6.23 4.45 -20.46
CA ALA A 44 5.76 4.60 -21.84
C ALA A 44 4.92 3.40 -22.31
N LYS A 45 5.37 2.17 -22.03
CA LYS A 45 4.61 0.93 -22.33
C LYS A 45 3.24 0.93 -21.65
N TYR A 46 3.17 1.31 -20.36
CA TYR A 46 1.92 1.33 -19.60
C TYR A 46 0.97 2.43 -20.07
N LYS A 47 1.50 3.62 -20.39
CA LYS A 47 0.71 4.71 -20.95
C LYS A 47 0.11 4.34 -22.30
N ALA A 48 0.82 3.55 -23.12
CA ALA A 48 0.29 3.03 -24.36
C ALA A 48 -0.80 1.96 -24.15
N ALA A 49 -0.70 1.15 -23.08
CA ALA A 49 -1.71 0.16 -22.72
C ALA A 49 -3.01 0.82 -22.22
N ASN A 50 -2.88 1.87 -21.41
CA ASN A 50 -3.98 2.64 -20.86
C ASN A 50 -3.56 4.12 -20.69
N PRO A 51 -4.02 5.02 -21.57
CA PRO A 51 -3.68 6.44 -21.50
C PRO A 51 -4.16 7.15 -20.23
N GLU A 52 -5.15 6.62 -19.53
CA GLU A 52 -5.70 7.20 -18.29
C GLU A 52 -5.02 6.64 -17.03
N ALA A 53 -4.06 5.73 -17.18
CA ALA A 53 -3.37 5.11 -16.06
C ALA A 53 -2.58 6.12 -15.23
N ASP A 54 -2.70 6.03 -13.91
CA ASP A 54 -1.85 6.76 -12.97
C ASP A 54 -0.50 6.04 -12.84
N LEU A 55 0.58 6.71 -13.26
CA LEU A 55 1.92 6.14 -13.28
C LEU A 55 2.80 6.94 -12.35
N LEU A 56 3.19 6.34 -11.24
CA LEU A 56 3.96 6.99 -10.18
C LEU A 56 5.27 6.23 -9.92
N ILE A 57 6.23 6.91 -9.30
CA ILE A 57 7.46 6.31 -8.79
C ILE A 57 7.52 6.61 -7.29
N ASP A 58 7.60 5.55 -6.47
CA ASP A 58 7.97 5.68 -5.07
C ASP A 58 9.48 5.95 -4.99
N PRO A 59 9.96 7.09 -4.46
CA PRO A 59 11.40 7.37 -4.39
C PRO A 59 12.17 6.40 -3.47
N GLN A 60 11.49 5.75 -2.53
CA GLN A 60 12.06 4.80 -1.56
C GLN A 60 13.22 5.36 -0.73
N PHE A 61 13.28 6.68 -0.56
CA PHE A 61 14.30 7.34 0.26
C PHE A 61 14.26 6.93 1.73
N TYR A 62 13.14 6.39 2.19
CA TYR A 62 13.01 5.77 3.52
C TYR A 62 13.98 4.59 3.76
N ALA A 63 14.61 4.06 2.70
CA ALA A 63 15.68 3.07 2.78
C ALA A 63 17.08 3.67 3.01
N THR A 64 17.23 4.99 3.07
CA THR A 64 18.54 5.69 3.20
C THR A 64 19.38 5.19 4.37
N PHE A 65 18.76 4.90 5.53
CA PHE A 65 19.47 4.40 6.69
C PHE A 65 19.94 2.94 6.54
N ALA A 66 19.23 2.13 5.74
CA ALA A 66 19.65 0.78 5.41
C ALA A 66 20.87 0.79 4.47
N GLY A 67 20.94 1.74 3.53
CA GLY A 67 22.00 1.86 2.53
C GLY A 67 23.41 2.11 3.07
N SER A 68 23.57 2.36 4.38
CA SER A 68 24.88 2.49 5.03
C SER A 68 25.57 1.16 5.34
N SER A 69 24.84 0.04 5.26
CA SER A 69 25.38 -1.31 5.49
C SER A 69 25.81 -1.97 4.17
N GLU A 70 27.02 -2.55 4.12
CA GLU A 70 27.48 -3.34 2.97
C GLU A 70 26.60 -4.56 2.66
N MET A 71 25.83 -5.03 3.65
CA MET A 71 24.90 -6.15 3.47
C MET A 71 23.50 -5.71 3.02
N ALA A 72 23.25 -4.41 2.88
CA ALA A 72 21.95 -3.88 2.54
C ALA A 72 21.49 -4.31 1.15
N ARG A 73 20.21 -4.70 1.03
CA ARG A 73 19.57 -5.10 -0.22
C ARG A 73 18.80 -3.92 -0.83
N VAL A 74 19.52 -2.84 -1.12
CA VAL A 74 19.00 -1.62 -1.77
C VAL A 74 18.83 -1.77 -3.29
N GLY A 75 19.27 -2.89 -3.87
CA GLY A 75 19.02 -3.23 -5.27
C GLY A 75 19.57 -2.19 -6.23
N LYS A 76 18.70 -1.64 -7.08
CA LYS A 76 19.00 -0.64 -8.10
C LYS A 76 18.94 0.80 -7.60
N LEU A 77 18.57 1.04 -6.34
CA LEU A 77 18.51 2.40 -5.77
C LEU A 77 19.79 3.23 -5.99
N PRO A 78 21.02 2.70 -5.80
CA PRO A 78 22.24 3.48 -6.03
C PRO A 78 22.45 3.92 -7.49
N GLU A 79 21.72 3.35 -8.46
CA GLU A 79 21.74 3.78 -9.86
C GLU A 79 20.85 5.03 -10.09
N TRP A 80 20.10 5.48 -9.08
CA TRP A 80 19.29 6.70 -9.11
C TRP A 80 20.02 7.84 -8.40
N SER A 81 20.19 8.98 -9.08
CA SER A 81 20.98 10.11 -8.58
C SER A 81 20.46 10.73 -7.29
N HIS A 82 19.18 10.52 -6.99
CA HIS A 82 18.57 11.02 -5.77
C HIS A 82 18.81 10.15 -4.54
N PHE A 83 19.18 8.87 -4.71
CA PHE A 83 19.35 7.97 -3.59
C PHE A 83 20.75 8.09 -3.00
N THR A 84 20.80 8.60 -1.76
CA THR A 84 22.02 8.71 -0.98
C THR A 84 21.83 8.05 0.38
N SER A 85 22.94 7.59 0.98
CA SER A 85 22.97 7.07 2.35
C SER A 85 23.26 8.23 3.30
N GLU A 86 22.27 8.65 4.07
CA GLU A 86 22.33 9.80 4.97
C GLU A 86 22.29 9.36 6.44
N ARG A 87 22.88 10.17 7.32
CA ARG A 87 22.74 10.03 8.77
C ARG A 87 21.60 10.90 9.26
N LYS A 88 20.92 10.47 10.34
CA LYS A 88 19.84 11.26 10.95
C LYS A 88 20.25 12.70 11.30
N SER A 89 21.49 12.90 11.76
CA SER A 89 22.02 14.23 12.08
C SER A 89 22.21 15.14 10.88
N GLU A 90 22.49 14.58 9.71
CA GLU A 90 22.59 15.37 8.48
C GLU A 90 21.21 15.83 8.04
N LEU A 91 20.17 15.02 8.27
CA LEU A 91 18.79 15.31 7.89
C LEU A 91 18.05 16.27 8.85
N GLU A 92 18.65 16.62 9.99
CA GLU A 92 18.14 17.72 10.84
C GLU A 92 18.44 19.09 10.23
N ILE A 93 19.41 19.17 9.32
CA ILE A 93 19.79 20.41 8.66
C ILE A 93 18.85 20.62 7.47
N THR A 94 18.00 21.65 7.54
CA THR A 94 17.01 21.96 6.50
C THR A 94 17.60 22.07 5.09
N ALA A 95 18.79 22.65 4.94
CA ALA A 95 19.46 22.73 3.64
C ALA A 95 19.75 21.36 3.01
N ASN A 96 20.02 20.32 3.82
CA ASN A 96 20.26 18.97 3.33
C ASN A 96 18.94 18.32 2.86
N VAL A 97 17.86 18.52 3.62
CA VAL A 97 16.50 18.08 3.23
C VAL A 97 16.10 18.72 1.90
N GLU A 98 16.31 20.02 1.75
CA GLU A 98 16.05 20.76 0.51
C GLU A 98 16.86 20.23 -0.67
N ALA A 99 18.15 19.94 -0.47
CA ALA A 99 19.01 19.36 -1.51
C ALA A 99 18.58 17.94 -1.93
N ILE A 100 18.06 17.13 -1.01
CA ILE A 100 17.51 15.80 -1.30
C ILE A 100 16.19 15.91 -2.07
N LEU A 101 15.29 16.80 -1.62
CA LEU A 101 14.05 17.11 -2.33
C LEU A 101 14.35 17.55 -3.76
N HIS A 102 15.26 18.51 -3.96
CA HIS A 102 15.61 19.02 -5.28
C HIS A 102 16.11 17.91 -6.21
N ARG A 103 17.10 17.11 -5.80
CA ARG A 103 17.66 16.02 -6.63
C ARG A 103 16.63 14.94 -6.95
N THR A 104 15.75 14.63 -6.00
CA THR A 104 14.67 13.65 -6.22
C THR A 104 13.63 14.16 -7.20
N LEU A 105 13.18 15.40 -7.00
CA LEU A 105 12.21 16.05 -7.87
C LEU A 105 12.75 16.21 -9.29
N GLU A 106 13.99 16.68 -9.46
CA GLU A 106 14.65 16.79 -10.76
C GLU A 106 14.60 15.47 -11.54
N GLN A 107 14.92 14.36 -10.86
CA GLN A 107 14.93 13.05 -11.49
C GLN A 107 13.51 12.55 -11.81
N ILE A 108 12.55 12.66 -10.88
CA ILE A 108 11.19 12.14 -11.10
C ILE A 108 10.42 12.98 -12.12
N ILE A 109 10.59 14.31 -12.09
CA ILE A 109 9.94 15.22 -13.04
C ILE A 109 10.40 14.93 -14.49
N SER A 110 11.66 14.53 -14.67
CA SER A 110 12.18 14.15 -15.99
C SER A 110 11.50 12.92 -16.61
N LEU A 111 10.78 12.14 -15.80
CA LEU A 111 10.09 10.94 -16.23
C LEU A 111 8.63 11.25 -16.61
N PRO A 112 8.03 10.49 -17.54
CA PRO A 112 6.64 10.69 -17.98
C PRO A 112 5.60 10.16 -16.98
N VAL A 113 5.83 10.38 -15.67
CA VAL A 113 4.88 10.06 -14.59
C VAL A 113 3.66 10.99 -14.66
N THR A 114 2.51 10.51 -14.17
CA THR A 114 1.29 11.33 -14.11
C THR A 114 1.22 12.20 -12.87
N SER A 115 1.90 11.77 -11.81
CA SER A 115 2.00 12.46 -10.52
C SER A 115 3.40 12.28 -9.94
N VAL A 116 3.84 13.24 -9.14
CA VAL A 116 5.17 13.28 -8.54
C VAL A 116 5.08 12.90 -7.06
N ILE A 117 5.85 11.92 -6.62
CA ILE A 117 5.97 11.56 -5.19
C ILE A 117 7.31 12.10 -4.67
N THR A 118 7.30 12.86 -3.58
CA THR A 118 8.53 13.37 -2.95
C THR A 118 9.14 12.35 -1.99
N PRO A 119 10.47 12.39 -1.76
CA PRO A 119 11.13 11.52 -0.80
C PRO A 119 10.72 11.87 0.63
N ASN A 120 10.79 10.89 1.51
CA ASN A 120 10.75 11.07 2.96
C ASN A 120 11.44 9.90 3.66
N ILE A 121 11.64 10.00 4.97
CA ILE A 121 12.24 8.94 5.80
C ILE A 121 11.19 8.06 6.48
N TYR A 122 11.64 6.92 7.02
CA TYR A 122 10.79 6.03 7.82
C TYR A 122 10.72 6.49 9.29
N ILE A 123 9.52 6.79 9.79
CA ILE A 123 9.27 7.06 11.21
C ILE A 123 9.20 5.72 11.94
N SER A 124 10.23 5.42 12.74
CA SER A 124 10.49 4.04 13.16
C SER A 124 9.81 3.59 14.46
N ARG A 125 9.25 4.51 15.26
CA ARG A 125 8.70 4.20 16.59
C ARG A 125 7.50 5.06 17.00
N SER A 126 7.67 6.37 17.08
CA SER A 126 6.62 7.31 17.55
C SER A 126 6.66 8.61 16.75
N PHE A 127 5.54 9.33 16.73
CA PHE A 127 5.40 10.63 16.09
C PHE A 127 5.98 11.81 16.89
N ASP A 128 6.43 11.58 18.13
CA ASP A 128 7.27 12.53 18.91
C ASP A 128 8.78 12.24 18.75
N SER A 129 9.15 11.42 17.76
CA SER A 129 10.55 11.08 17.52
C SER A 129 11.31 12.14 16.71
N ARG A 130 12.65 12.08 16.80
CA ARG A 130 13.56 12.79 15.89
C ARG A 130 13.22 12.56 14.42
N GLU A 131 12.87 11.32 14.06
CA GLU A 131 12.45 10.98 12.70
C GLU A 131 11.16 11.71 12.29
N ALA A 132 10.21 11.88 13.20
CA ALA A 132 8.98 12.61 12.91
C ALA A 132 9.26 14.10 12.67
N VAL A 133 10.19 14.71 13.41
CA VAL A 133 10.64 16.10 13.17
C VAL A 133 11.28 16.24 11.79
N ILE A 134 12.17 15.32 11.42
CA ILE A 134 12.80 15.30 10.09
C ILE A 134 11.74 15.09 9.00
N ALA A 135 10.80 14.16 9.19
CA ALA A 135 9.74 13.88 8.23
C ALA A 135 8.82 15.09 8.02
N LYS A 136 8.48 15.83 9.08
CA LYS A 136 7.76 17.11 8.99
C LYS A 136 8.54 18.15 8.19
N ASN A 137 9.86 18.17 8.29
CA ASN A 137 10.70 19.07 7.47
C ASN A 137 10.60 18.74 5.97
N PHE A 138 10.67 17.45 5.60
CA PHE A 138 10.44 17.02 4.21
C PHE A 138 9.06 17.46 3.71
N ILE A 139 8.00 17.25 4.51
CA ILE A 139 6.62 17.62 4.16
C ILE A 139 6.49 19.13 3.94
N ARG A 140 6.98 19.94 4.88
CA ARG A 140 6.86 21.41 4.83
C ARG A 140 7.61 22.03 3.65
N GLN A 141 8.72 21.44 3.23
CA GLN A 141 9.55 21.96 2.13
C GLN A 141 9.13 21.43 0.75
N ALA A 142 8.36 20.34 0.68
CA ALA A 142 8.06 19.64 -0.57
C ALA A 142 7.48 20.55 -1.66
N ARG A 143 6.43 21.32 -1.35
CA ARG A 143 5.76 22.18 -2.32
C ARG A 143 6.66 23.33 -2.80
N SER A 144 7.31 24.03 -1.88
CA SER A 144 8.17 25.18 -2.20
C SER A 144 9.32 24.77 -3.13
N VAL A 145 9.93 23.60 -2.92
CA VAL A 145 10.98 23.07 -3.81
C VAL A 145 10.38 22.63 -5.15
N TYR A 146 9.23 21.96 -5.15
CA TYR A 146 8.55 21.50 -6.36
C TYR A 146 8.19 22.65 -7.32
N GLN A 147 7.69 23.77 -6.80
CA GLN A 147 7.32 24.94 -7.60
C GLN A 147 8.49 25.53 -8.42
N ARG A 148 9.74 25.34 -7.97
CA ARG A 148 10.94 25.84 -8.68
C ARG A 148 11.16 25.15 -10.04
N PHE A 149 10.59 23.97 -10.23
CA PHE A 149 10.66 23.24 -11.49
C PHE A 149 9.58 23.66 -12.50
N GLY A 150 8.57 24.44 -12.08
CA GLY A 150 7.47 24.87 -12.95
C GLY A 150 6.58 23.73 -13.45
N ASP A 151 6.61 22.58 -12.78
CA ASP A 151 5.76 21.43 -13.08
C ASP A 151 4.38 21.60 -12.43
N ASN A 152 3.33 21.11 -13.09
CA ASN A 152 1.93 21.29 -12.66
C ASN A 152 1.21 19.96 -12.40
N ARG A 153 1.92 18.83 -12.42
CA ARG A 153 1.34 17.53 -12.06
C ARG A 153 1.00 17.48 -10.56
N PRO A 154 0.07 16.60 -10.14
CA PRO A 154 -0.18 16.40 -8.73
C PRO A 154 1.08 15.97 -7.97
N LEU A 155 1.34 16.64 -6.84
CA LEU A 155 2.41 16.38 -5.90
C LEU A 155 1.87 15.61 -4.70
N PHE A 156 2.48 14.46 -4.44
CA PHE A 156 2.26 13.65 -3.26
C PHE A 156 3.51 13.63 -2.40
N VAL A 157 3.34 13.65 -1.08
CA VAL A 157 4.46 13.50 -0.15
C VAL A 157 4.46 12.10 0.44
N THR A 158 5.62 11.44 0.43
CA THR A 158 5.76 10.14 1.13
C THR A 158 5.58 10.32 2.63
N LEU A 159 4.75 9.48 3.25
CA LEU A 159 4.64 9.32 4.69
C LEU A 159 4.82 7.83 5.02
N ALA A 160 6.04 7.45 5.40
CA ALA A 160 6.40 6.08 5.70
C ALA A 160 6.57 5.88 7.21
N VAL A 161 5.76 5.00 7.80
CA VAL A 161 5.56 4.95 9.24
C VAL A 161 5.54 3.49 9.72
N CYS A 162 6.13 3.25 10.90
CA CYS A 162 6.02 1.98 11.61
C CYS A 162 4.68 1.86 12.31
N ARG A 163 4.08 0.67 12.30
CA ARG A 163 2.78 0.42 12.94
C ARG A 163 2.72 0.87 14.40
N GLU A 164 3.83 0.79 15.13
CA GLU A 164 3.93 1.19 16.54
C GLU A 164 3.65 2.68 16.72
N ALA A 165 4.00 3.52 15.74
CA ALA A 165 3.76 4.96 15.83
C ALA A 165 2.27 5.31 15.79
N LEU A 166 1.42 4.43 15.24
CA LEU A 166 -0.03 4.62 15.22
C LEU A 166 -0.68 4.33 16.58
N LEU A 167 0.02 3.66 17.49
CA LEU A 167 -0.54 3.22 18.78
C LEU A 167 -0.54 4.35 19.83
N GLU A 168 0.40 5.30 19.72
CA GLU A 168 0.51 6.44 20.62
C GLU A 168 -0.40 7.58 20.14
N ARG A 169 -1.66 7.52 20.58
CA ARG A 169 -2.75 8.39 20.07
C ARG A 169 -2.44 9.89 20.17
N GLY A 170 -1.88 10.35 21.28
CA GLY A 170 -1.58 11.78 21.49
C GLY A 170 -0.58 12.31 20.46
N ASP A 171 0.57 11.65 20.36
CA ASP A 171 1.62 12.01 19.39
C ASP A 171 1.11 11.94 17.94
N PHE A 172 0.28 10.93 17.65
CA PHE A 172 -0.29 10.72 16.32
C PHE A 172 -1.24 11.85 15.93
N GLU A 173 -2.18 12.24 16.80
CA GLU A 173 -3.13 13.33 16.54
C GLU A 173 -2.39 14.68 16.41
N GLU A 174 -1.40 14.96 17.26
CA GLU A 174 -0.58 16.17 17.15
C GLU A 174 0.19 16.21 15.82
N PHE A 175 0.79 15.09 15.42
CA PHE A 175 1.49 15.01 14.14
C PHE A 175 0.57 15.22 12.95
N LEU A 176 -0.64 14.65 12.97
CA LEU A 176 -1.64 14.88 11.91
C LEU A 176 -2.03 16.35 11.81
N ASN A 177 -2.29 17.02 12.93
CA ASN A 177 -2.58 18.45 12.96
C ASN A 177 -1.44 19.28 12.35
N ASP A 178 -0.19 18.92 12.67
CA ASP A 178 1.00 19.59 12.15
C ASP A 178 1.15 19.49 10.63
N ILE A 179 0.78 18.35 10.04
CA ILE A 179 0.95 18.10 8.59
C ILE A 179 -0.27 18.47 7.76
N THR A 180 -1.41 18.77 8.39
CA THR A 180 -2.60 19.31 7.73
C THR A 180 -2.60 20.83 7.70
N MET A 181 -1.94 21.48 8.67
CA MET A 181 -1.79 22.94 8.75
C MET A 181 -0.58 23.48 7.95
N LEU A 182 -0.50 23.13 6.67
CA LEU A 182 0.57 23.59 5.77
C LEU A 182 0.17 24.88 5.05
N ALA A 183 1.08 25.87 5.01
CA ALA A 183 0.88 27.09 4.22
C ALA A 183 0.80 26.82 2.71
N GLU A 184 1.61 25.86 2.25
CA GLU A 184 1.68 25.44 0.85
C GLU A 184 1.46 23.91 0.78
N PRO A 185 0.21 23.43 0.82
CA PRO A 185 -0.08 22.01 0.89
C PRO A 185 0.27 21.27 -0.42
N PRO A 186 0.72 20.01 -0.36
CA PRO A 186 0.72 19.10 -1.51
C PRO A 186 -0.73 18.74 -1.92
N GLU A 187 -0.93 18.13 -3.09
CA GLU A 187 -2.24 17.55 -3.45
C GLU A 187 -2.60 16.36 -2.53
N GLY A 188 -1.61 15.67 -1.99
CA GLY A 188 -1.86 14.51 -1.15
C GLY A 188 -0.65 13.84 -0.51
N PHE A 189 -0.90 12.68 0.05
CA PHE A 189 0.09 11.83 0.70
C PHE A 189 0.14 10.44 0.08
N TYR A 190 1.36 9.93 -0.10
CA TYR A 190 1.62 8.53 -0.37
C TYR A 190 2.02 7.84 0.93
N VAL A 191 1.12 7.04 1.49
CA VAL A 191 1.22 6.49 2.84
C VAL A 191 1.71 5.05 2.81
N LEU A 192 2.69 4.73 3.65
CA LEU A 192 3.20 3.39 3.87
C LEU A 192 3.17 3.06 5.37
N ILE A 193 2.41 2.04 5.75
CA ILE A 193 2.44 1.51 7.12
C ILE A 193 3.19 0.17 7.09
N GLY A 194 4.31 0.13 7.81
CA GLY A 194 5.19 -1.03 7.87
C GLY A 194 5.27 -1.67 9.25
N SER A 195 5.58 -2.96 9.28
CA SER A 195 6.09 -3.63 10.47
C SER A 195 7.52 -4.12 10.26
N ARG A 196 8.23 -4.37 11.36
CA ARG A 196 9.53 -5.05 11.39
C ARG A 196 9.29 -6.52 11.73
N GLY A 197 10.04 -7.42 11.10
CA GLY A 197 9.99 -8.84 11.40
C GLY A 197 9.40 -9.71 10.29
N THR A 198 9.33 -11.01 10.57
CA THR A 198 8.95 -12.04 9.59
C THR A 198 7.44 -12.27 9.48
N GLU A 199 6.64 -11.76 10.42
CA GLU A 199 5.18 -11.90 10.48
C GLU A 199 4.43 -10.57 10.23
N VAL A 200 4.96 -9.75 9.32
CA VAL A 200 4.43 -8.41 8.97
C VAL A 200 2.91 -8.37 8.78
N ARG A 201 2.33 -9.40 8.15
CA ARG A 201 0.87 -9.46 7.97
C ARG A 201 0.13 -9.50 9.30
N THR A 202 0.54 -10.35 10.23
CA THR A 202 -0.08 -10.49 11.55
C THR A 202 0.02 -9.18 12.32
N ASP A 203 1.16 -8.50 12.21
CA ASP A 203 1.37 -7.22 12.87
C ASP A 203 0.47 -6.10 12.35
N ILE A 204 0.22 -6.09 11.04
CA ILE A 204 -0.62 -5.09 10.39
C ILE A 204 -2.11 -5.40 10.60
N PHE A 205 -2.50 -6.67 10.64
CA PHE A 205 -3.85 -7.10 10.99
C PHE A 205 -4.05 -7.10 12.52
N HIS A 206 -3.96 -5.90 13.09
CA HIS A 206 -4.23 -5.62 14.49
C HIS A 206 -5.22 -4.45 14.58
N ALA A 207 -6.22 -4.55 15.46
CA ALA A 207 -7.32 -3.58 15.54
C ALA A 207 -6.84 -2.13 15.64
N ASP A 208 -5.95 -1.82 16.58
CA ASP A 208 -5.42 -0.45 16.77
C ASP A 208 -4.63 0.06 15.55
N VAL A 209 -3.93 -0.83 14.84
CA VAL A 209 -3.14 -0.45 13.64
C VAL A 209 -4.08 -0.12 12.50
N ILE A 210 -5.11 -0.95 12.28
CA ILE A 210 -6.15 -0.73 11.29
C ILE A 210 -6.90 0.56 11.59
N ALA A 211 -7.33 0.75 12.85
CA ALA A 211 -8.04 1.95 13.29
C ALA A 211 -7.20 3.22 13.10
N GLY A 212 -5.92 3.20 13.49
CA GLY A 212 -5.00 4.33 13.31
C GLY A 212 -4.75 4.64 11.83
N TRP A 213 -4.65 3.62 10.97
CA TRP A 213 -4.48 3.83 9.53
C TRP A 213 -5.76 4.38 8.88
N MET A 214 -6.94 3.91 9.30
CA MET A 214 -8.22 4.49 8.89
C MET A 214 -8.36 5.94 9.37
N LEU A 215 -7.97 6.24 10.62
CA LEU A 215 -7.98 7.60 11.16
C LEU A 215 -7.04 8.54 10.39
N MET A 216 -5.86 8.05 9.98
CA MET A 216 -4.95 8.80 9.12
C MET A 216 -5.61 9.16 7.78
N ASN A 217 -6.22 8.18 7.10
CA ASN A 217 -6.93 8.42 5.84
C ASN A 217 -8.07 9.42 6.02
N HIS A 218 -8.87 9.26 7.06
CA HIS A 218 -10.00 10.12 7.35
C HIS A 218 -9.55 11.55 7.62
N SER A 219 -8.61 11.74 8.55
CA SER A 219 -8.09 13.06 8.94
C SER A 219 -7.47 13.81 7.75
N LEU A 220 -6.67 13.12 6.92
CA LEU A 220 -6.11 13.73 5.72
C LEU A 220 -7.20 14.06 4.70
N SER A 221 -8.18 13.18 4.50
CA SER A 221 -9.26 13.37 3.53
C SER A 221 -10.17 14.54 3.87
N ILE A 222 -10.56 14.72 5.15
CA ILE A 222 -11.39 15.85 5.57
C ILE A 222 -10.66 17.20 5.44
N ASN A 223 -9.32 17.17 5.43
CA ASN A 223 -8.48 18.33 5.14
C ASN A 223 -8.22 18.53 3.63
N GLY A 224 -8.91 17.79 2.77
CA GLY A 224 -8.87 17.96 1.31
C GLY A 224 -7.69 17.29 0.61
N PHE A 225 -6.89 16.48 1.32
CA PHE A 225 -5.78 15.74 0.72
C PHE A 225 -6.25 14.47 0.03
N GLN A 226 -5.58 14.13 -1.08
CA GLN A 226 -5.68 12.79 -1.67
C GLN A 226 -4.76 11.82 -0.93
N ILE A 227 -5.16 10.56 -0.76
CA ILE A 227 -4.37 9.55 -0.05
C ILE A 227 -4.18 8.31 -0.92
N ILE A 228 -2.93 8.00 -1.22
CA ILE A 228 -2.51 6.78 -1.92
C ILE A 228 -1.87 5.85 -0.89
N ASN A 229 -2.53 4.74 -0.57
CA ASN A 229 -2.02 3.75 0.38
C ASN A 229 -1.16 2.72 -0.37
N GLY A 230 0.15 2.76 -0.18
CA GLY A 230 1.06 1.75 -0.72
C GLY A 230 1.02 0.46 0.09
N PHE A 231 1.21 -0.68 -0.56
CA PHE A 231 1.25 -2.00 0.09
C PHE A 231 0.06 -2.25 1.05
N SER A 232 -1.14 -1.85 0.65
CA SER A 232 -2.36 -1.94 1.46
C SER A 232 -3.14 -3.23 1.22
N ASP A 233 -3.06 -3.80 0.01
CA ASP A 233 -3.63 -5.11 -0.32
C ASP A 233 -5.07 -5.30 0.18
N LEU A 234 -5.34 -6.31 1.01
CA LEU A 234 -6.66 -6.61 1.58
C LEU A 234 -7.24 -5.51 2.48
N LEU A 235 -6.41 -4.60 2.99
CA LEU A 235 -6.89 -3.43 3.74
C LEU A 235 -7.36 -2.31 2.81
N THR A 236 -7.03 -2.35 1.52
CA THR A 236 -7.41 -1.30 0.55
C THR A 236 -8.89 -0.93 0.63
N PRO A 237 -9.86 -1.86 0.55
CA PRO A 237 -11.27 -1.50 0.59
C PRO A 237 -11.68 -0.75 1.86
N PHE A 238 -11.12 -1.12 3.01
CA PHE A 238 -11.39 -0.51 4.32
C PHE A 238 -10.74 0.87 4.47
N LEU A 239 -9.53 1.06 3.94
CA LEU A 239 -8.84 2.36 3.96
C LEU A 239 -9.52 3.35 3.01
N LEU A 240 -9.99 2.86 1.86
CA LEU A 240 -10.81 3.61 0.92
C LEU A 240 -12.13 4.04 1.55
N ALA A 241 -12.83 3.12 2.23
CA ALA A 241 -14.04 3.40 3.02
C ALA A 241 -13.83 4.51 4.06
N ALA A 242 -12.60 4.68 4.58
CA ALA A 242 -12.22 5.70 5.54
C ALA A 242 -11.69 7.02 4.91
N GLY A 243 -11.81 7.21 3.60
CA GLY A 243 -11.38 8.45 2.91
C GLY A 243 -10.12 8.29 2.04
N GLY A 244 -9.56 7.09 1.93
CA GLY A 244 -8.49 6.81 0.99
C GLY A 244 -8.90 7.06 -0.47
N THR A 245 -7.99 7.54 -1.30
CA THR A 245 -8.24 7.79 -2.74
C THR A 245 -7.86 6.58 -3.59
N ALA A 246 -6.75 5.95 -3.24
CA ALA A 246 -6.23 4.75 -3.89
C ALA A 246 -5.56 3.81 -2.89
N GLY A 247 -5.51 2.53 -3.22
CA GLY A 247 -4.60 1.58 -2.56
C GLY A 247 -3.80 0.78 -3.57
N ALA A 248 -2.73 0.13 -3.10
CA ALA A 248 -1.82 -0.62 -3.95
C ALA A 248 -1.62 -2.05 -3.45
N SER A 249 -1.57 -2.98 -4.40
CA SER A 249 -1.28 -4.39 -4.14
C SER A 249 -0.36 -4.97 -5.20
N GLY A 250 0.51 -5.90 -4.80
CA GLY A 250 1.35 -6.67 -5.72
C GLY A 250 1.13 -8.18 -5.62
N TRP A 251 1.96 -8.93 -6.34
CA TRP A 251 1.82 -10.39 -6.48
C TRP A 251 2.58 -11.19 -5.42
N PHE A 252 3.52 -10.57 -4.69
CA PHE A 252 4.24 -11.20 -3.58
C PHE A 252 3.87 -10.58 -2.24
N ALA A 253 4.04 -11.35 -1.15
CA ALA A 253 3.70 -10.89 0.20
C ALA A 253 4.38 -9.55 0.58
N ASN A 254 5.64 -9.36 0.19
CA ASN A 254 6.40 -8.12 0.42
C ASN A 254 6.00 -6.96 -0.51
N LEU A 255 5.13 -7.20 -1.50
CA LEU A 255 4.47 -6.18 -2.33
C LEU A 255 3.02 -5.95 -1.91
N ARG A 256 2.49 -6.78 -1.00
CA ARG A 256 1.15 -6.67 -0.41
C ARG A 256 1.16 -6.03 0.97
N THR A 257 2.29 -6.10 1.67
CA THR A 257 2.46 -5.47 2.98
C THR A 257 3.87 -4.90 3.06
N PHE A 258 3.97 -3.64 3.46
CA PHE A 258 5.25 -2.95 3.52
C PHE A 258 6.06 -3.43 4.72
N SER A 259 7.36 -3.63 4.51
CA SER A 259 8.32 -3.82 5.60
C SER A 259 9.68 -3.27 5.18
N LEU A 260 10.33 -2.57 6.10
CA LEU A 260 11.68 -2.06 5.88
C LEU A 260 12.71 -3.20 5.79
N ASP A 261 12.38 -4.40 6.28
CA ASP A 261 13.27 -5.58 6.23
C ASP A 261 13.51 -6.08 4.80
N ARG A 262 12.72 -5.63 3.82
CA ARG A 262 13.00 -5.88 2.39
C ARG A 262 14.33 -5.28 1.91
N PHE A 263 14.87 -4.32 2.65
CA PHE A 263 16.18 -3.70 2.42
C PHE A 263 17.29 -4.35 3.27
N GLN A 264 16.96 -5.31 4.13
CA GLN A 264 17.90 -6.04 4.98
C GLN A 264 18.33 -7.38 4.33
N PRO A 265 19.45 -7.97 4.78
CA PRO A 265 19.85 -9.30 4.35
C PRO A 265 18.80 -10.34 4.76
N THR A 266 18.35 -11.16 3.82
CA THR A 266 17.44 -12.27 4.13
C THR A 266 18.26 -13.47 4.62
N GLN A 267 17.87 -14.06 5.75
CA GLN A 267 18.42 -15.33 6.22
C GLN A 267 17.58 -16.49 5.66
N GLY A 268 18.21 -17.42 4.94
CA GLY A 268 17.59 -18.66 4.44
C GLY A 268 17.33 -18.72 2.93
N MET A 269 16.99 -19.93 2.46
CA MET A 269 16.60 -20.16 1.06
C MET A 269 15.18 -19.63 0.81
N ALA A 270 15.01 -18.86 -0.26
CA ALA A 270 13.68 -18.40 -0.68
C ALA A 270 12.81 -19.60 -1.08
N ARG A 271 11.71 -19.81 -0.36
CA ARG A 271 10.69 -20.79 -0.76
C ARG A 271 9.90 -20.24 -1.95
N GLN A 272 9.57 -21.12 -2.88
CA GLN A 272 8.63 -20.79 -3.94
C GLN A 272 7.28 -20.40 -3.30
N PRO A 273 6.69 -19.25 -3.66
CA PRO A 273 5.38 -18.86 -3.14
C PRO A 273 4.33 -19.91 -3.48
N ILE A 274 3.36 -20.11 -2.60
CA ILE A 274 2.20 -20.97 -2.90
C ILE A 274 1.20 -20.14 -3.72
N LEU A 275 0.68 -20.68 -4.82
CA LEU A 275 -0.40 -20.05 -5.58
C LEU A 275 -1.66 -19.97 -4.72
N ARG A 276 -2.27 -18.78 -4.67
CA ARG A 276 -3.45 -18.52 -3.87
C ARG A 276 -4.53 -17.83 -4.69
N TYR A 277 -5.78 -18.15 -4.37
CA TYR A 277 -6.96 -17.52 -4.89
C TYR A 277 -7.46 -16.48 -3.90
N LEU A 278 -7.70 -15.24 -4.32
CA LEU A 278 -8.33 -14.24 -3.46
C LEU A 278 -9.84 -14.38 -3.53
N SER A 279 -10.45 -14.82 -2.43
CA SER A 279 -11.90 -14.84 -2.26
C SER A 279 -12.34 -13.54 -1.60
N ALA A 280 -13.12 -12.74 -2.34
CA ALA A 280 -13.76 -11.54 -1.82
C ALA A 280 -14.75 -11.88 -0.69
N ALA A 281 -15.47 -13.00 -0.82
CA ALA A 281 -16.45 -13.44 0.18
C ALA A 281 -15.80 -13.84 1.51
N LEU A 282 -14.59 -14.43 1.47
CA LEU A 282 -13.83 -14.77 2.68
C LEU A 282 -12.93 -13.63 3.18
N LEU A 283 -12.88 -12.50 2.47
CA LEU A 283 -11.95 -11.38 2.69
C LEU A 283 -10.48 -11.82 2.82
N ASN A 284 -10.13 -12.94 2.19
CA ASN A 284 -8.83 -13.60 2.37
C ASN A 284 -8.45 -14.47 1.18
N ARG A 285 -7.19 -14.94 1.21
CA ARG A 285 -6.61 -15.82 0.21
C ARG A 285 -6.54 -17.26 0.67
N VAL A 286 -7.22 -18.15 -0.04
CA VAL A 286 -7.09 -19.59 0.09
C VAL A 286 -6.06 -20.12 -0.91
N THR A 287 -5.44 -21.25 -0.64
CA THR A 287 -4.55 -21.93 -1.60
C THR A 287 -5.34 -22.45 -2.80
N PHE A 288 -4.68 -22.63 -3.94
CA PHE A 288 -5.30 -23.24 -5.14
C PHE A 288 -6.02 -24.56 -4.80
N THR A 289 -5.37 -25.44 -4.03
CA THR A 289 -5.93 -26.72 -3.59
C THR A 289 -7.14 -26.57 -2.67
N GLU A 290 -7.15 -25.58 -1.78
CA GLU A 290 -8.31 -25.28 -0.94
C GLU A 290 -9.48 -24.74 -1.77
N LYS A 291 -9.21 -23.82 -2.71
CA LYS A 291 -10.24 -23.30 -3.63
C LYS A 291 -10.90 -24.43 -4.40
N ASP A 292 -10.12 -25.36 -4.95
CA ASP A 292 -10.68 -26.48 -5.73
C ASP A 292 -11.56 -27.38 -4.87
N ALA A 293 -11.12 -27.71 -3.66
CA ALA A 293 -11.94 -28.50 -2.73
C ALA A 293 -13.22 -27.76 -2.31
N LEU A 294 -13.12 -26.46 -2.00
CA LEU A 294 -14.25 -25.64 -1.57
C LEU A 294 -15.25 -25.40 -2.70
N SER A 295 -14.81 -25.32 -3.97
CA SER A 295 -15.68 -24.97 -5.11
C SER A 295 -16.92 -25.87 -5.26
N GLY A 296 -16.81 -27.14 -4.90
CA GLY A 296 -17.94 -28.09 -4.93
C GLY A 296 -18.74 -28.18 -3.63
N MET A 297 -18.21 -27.64 -2.53
CA MET A 297 -18.82 -27.75 -1.19
C MET A 297 -19.50 -26.45 -0.77
N VAL A 298 -18.84 -25.32 -1.04
CA VAL A 298 -19.25 -23.96 -0.69
C VAL A 298 -18.92 -23.04 -1.89
N PRO A 299 -19.74 -23.08 -2.96
CA PRO A 299 -19.48 -22.34 -4.20
C PRO A 299 -19.35 -20.82 -4.01
N GLU A 300 -19.94 -20.28 -2.94
CA GLU A 300 -19.91 -18.87 -2.55
C GLU A 300 -18.50 -18.35 -2.25
N VAL A 301 -17.52 -19.24 -2.04
CA VAL A 301 -16.10 -18.87 -1.93
C VAL A 301 -15.56 -18.29 -3.24
N LEU A 302 -16.13 -18.68 -4.38
CA LEU A 302 -15.76 -18.15 -5.69
C LEU A 302 -16.32 -16.73 -5.89
N ASN A 303 -15.62 -15.90 -6.65
CA ASN A 303 -16.02 -14.51 -6.81
C ASN A 303 -17.07 -14.35 -7.90
N GLY A 304 -17.14 -15.31 -8.84
CA GLY A 304 -17.92 -15.18 -10.06
C GLY A 304 -17.37 -14.10 -10.99
N LEU A 305 -16.05 -13.85 -10.94
CA LEU A 305 -15.38 -12.81 -11.72
C LEU A 305 -14.68 -13.41 -12.95
N PRO A 306 -14.46 -12.62 -14.02
CA PRO A 306 -13.85 -13.11 -15.26
C PRO A 306 -12.58 -13.95 -15.06
N HIS A 307 -11.66 -13.54 -14.19
CA HIS A 307 -10.38 -14.24 -13.98
C HIS A 307 -10.48 -15.47 -13.06
N ASP A 308 -11.66 -15.79 -12.53
CA ASP A 308 -11.85 -17.05 -11.81
C ASP A 308 -11.70 -18.26 -12.76
N VAL A 309 -11.93 -18.08 -14.07
CA VAL A 309 -11.75 -19.14 -15.08
C VAL A 309 -10.30 -19.56 -15.27
N ASP A 310 -9.34 -18.69 -14.95
CA ASP A 310 -7.91 -18.99 -15.05
C ASP A 310 -7.43 -20.00 -14.00
N TYR A 311 -8.28 -20.30 -13.01
CA TYR A 311 -8.04 -21.28 -11.96
C TYR A 311 -8.60 -22.67 -12.31
N ASP A 312 -8.83 -22.95 -13.60
CA ASP A 312 -9.03 -24.29 -14.14
C ASP A 312 -8.33 -24.41 -15.52
N PRO A 313 -7.09 -24.94 -15.61
CA PRO A 313 -6.31 -25.65 -14.57
C PRO A 313 -5.54 -24.70 -13.62
N GLU A 314 -4.50 -25.20 -12.92
CA GLU A 314 -3.66 -24.39 -12.03
C GLU A 314 -3.10 -23.12 -12.75
N PRO A 315 -3.31 -21.92 -12.19
CA PRO A 315 -3.00 -20.66 -12.87
C PRO A 315 -1.49 -20.38 -12.90
N ASP A 316 -1.06 -19.57 -13.86
CA ASP A 316 0.25 -18.96 -13.80
C ASP A 316 0.28 -17.75 -12.83
N ARG A 317 1.48 -17.17 -12.62
CA ARG A 317 1.65 -16.03 -11.71
C ARG A 317 1.00 -14.74 -12.19
N THR A 318 0.82 -14.61 -13.48
CA THR A 318 0.19 -13.45 -14.08
C THR A 318 -1.31 -13.52 -13.84
N SER A 319 -1.95 -14.64 -14.16
CA SER A 319 -3.35 -14.91 -13.84
C SER A 319 -3.65 -14.78 -12.35
N GLU A 320 -2.79 -15.29 -11.46
CA GLU A 320 -2.94 -15.09 -9.99
C GLU A 320 -2.98 -13.59 -9.61
N ALA A 321 -2.18 -12.76 -10.26
CA ALA A 321 -2.13 -11.33 -9.97
C ALA A 321 -3.38 -10.60 -10.51
N LEU A 322 -3.80 -10.93 -11.74
CA LEU A 322 -5.00 -10.35 -12.35
C LEU A 322 -6.26 -10.72 -11.55
N GLN A 323 -6.43 -12.00 -11.20
CA GLN A 323 -7.52 -12.48 -10.34
C GLN A 323 -7.57 -11.76 -9.00
N ALA A 324 -6.41 -11.59 -8.34
CA ALA A 324 -6.33 -10.89 -7.07
C ALA A 324 -6.69 -9.40 -7.21
N TRP A 325 -6.25 -8.72 -8.28
CA TRP A 325 -6.61 -7.33 -8.48
C TRP A 325 -8.09 -7.15 -8.83
N GLU A 326 -8.67 -8.06 -9.61
CA GLU A 326 -10.09 -8.03 -9.97
C GLU A 326 -10.99 -8.21 -8.73
N ALA A 327 -10.65 -9.16 -7.85
CA ALA A 327 -11.35 -9.34 -6.58
C ALA A 327 -11.21 -8.12 -5.64
N LEU A 328 -10.02 -7.50 -5.57
CA LEU A 328 -9.83 -6.25 -4.81
C LEU A 328 -10.62 -5.09 -5.42
N GLN A 329 -10.66 -4.97 -6.75
CA GLN A 329 -11.40 -3.91 -7.42
C GLN A 329 -12.91 -4.06 -7.17
N ARG A 330 -13.44 -5.29 -7.19
CA ARG A 330 -14.82 -5.58 -6.75
C ARG A 330 -15.06 -5.08 -5.33
N LEU A 331 -14.21 -5.47 -4.37
CA LEU A 331 -14.35 -5.04 -2.97
C LEU A 331 -14.27 -3.51 -2.83
N ASN A 332 -13.36 -2.84 -3.53
CA ASN A 332 -13.23 -1.38 -3.51
C ASN A 332 -14.49 -0.67 -4.01
N ASN A 333 -15.15 -1.23 -5.03
CA ASN A 333 -16.40 -0.69 -5.56
C ASN A 333 -17.60 -0.98 -4.66
N THR A 334 -17.57 -2.07 -3.89
CA THR A 334 -18.64 -2.43 -2.94
C THR A 334 -18.53 -1.65 -1.62
N LEU A 335 -17.33 -1.52 -1.06
CA LEU A 335 -17.10 -0.97 0.27
C LEU A 335 -16.78 0.53 0.27
N GLY A 336 -16.52 1.11 -0.90
CA GLY A 336 -16.00 2.45 -1.05
C GLY A 336 -16.86 3.37 -1.93
N ALA A 337 -18.18 3.18 -1.95
CA ALA A 337 -19.08 3.89 -2.86
C ALA A 337 -20.02 4.91 -2.17
N GLY A 338 -20.23 4.79 -0.87
CA GLY A 338 -21.13 5.64 -0.09
C GLY A 338 -20.40 6.72 0.70
N ASP A 339 -21.15 7.39 1.58
CA ASP A 339 -20.55 8.21 2.63
C ASP A 339 -19.84 7.34 3.68
N ILE A 340 -19.16 7.98 4.64
CA ILE A 340 -18.33 7.24 5.60
C ILE A 340 -19.14 6.30 6.50
N GLU A 341 -20.36 6.67 6.91
CA GLU A 341 -21.21 5.82 7.76
C GLU A 341 -21.76 4.63 6.99
N GLU A 342 -22.23 4.88 5.76
CA GLU A 342 -22.65 3.83 4.83
C GLU A 342 -21.50 2.86 4.54
N ASN A 343 -20.31 3.37 4.29
CA ASN A 343 -19.13 2.54 4.03
C ASN A 343 -18.73 1.71 5.25
N MET A 344 -18.73 2.28 6.47
CA MET A 344 -18.45 1.52 7.70
C MET A 344 -19.48 0.42 7.95
N THR A 345 -20.75 0.69 7.63
CA THR A 345 -21.84 -0.29 7.70
C THR A 345 -21.63 -1.41 6.69
N GLY A 346 -21.29 -1.07 5.44
CA GLY A 346 -20.95 -2.03 4.38
C GLY A 346 -19.77 -2.92 4.77
N CYS A 347 -18.69 -2.33 5.30
CA CYS A 347 -17.53 -3.08 5.78
C CYS A 347 -17.90 -4.10 6.86
N ASN A 348 -18.67 -3.70 7.87
CA ASN A 348 -19.12 -4.61 8.93
C ASN A 348 -20.01 -5.74 8.41
N LEU A 349 -20.86 -5.44 7.43
CA LEU A 349 -21.74 -6.43 6.79
C LEU A 349 -20.91 -7.48 6.02
N GLU A 350 -19.91 -7.07 5.24
CA GLU A 350 -19.03 -8.00 4.53
C GLU A 350 -18.22 -8.86 5.50
N ILE A 351 -17.75 -8.31 6.62
CA ILE A 351 -17.08 -9.10 7.67
C ILE A 351 -18.03 -10.15 8.26
N SER A 352 -19.28 -9.77 8.56
CA SER A 352 -20.28 -10.73 9.07
C SER A 352 -20.63 -11.82 8.07
N ARG A 353 -20.66 -11.51 6.78
CA ARG A 353 -20.84 -12.50 5.71
C ARG A 353 -19.67 -13.47 5.64
N ALA A 354 -18.43 -12.96 5.74
CA ALA A 354 -17.24 -13.79 5.78
C ALA A 354 -17.25 -14.73 7.01
N GLU A 355 -17.59 -14.24 8.20
CA GLU A 355 -17.71 -15.05 9.42
C GLU A 355 -18.73 -16.19 9.29
N ALA A 356 -19.89 -15.90 8.68
CA ALA A 356 -20.91 -16.92 8.40
C ALA A 356 -20.37 -17.98 7.43
N LEU A 357 -19.65 -17.56 6.39
CA LEU A 357 -19.07 -18.46 5.39
C LEU A 357 -17.96 -19.36 5.97
N TYR A 358 -17.08 -18.80 6.82
CA TYR A 358 -16.11 -19.62 7.56
C TYR A 358 -16.78 -20.61 8.51
N SER A 359 -17.88 -20.21 9.16
CA SER A 359 -18.65 -21.10 10.04
C SER A 359 -19.27 -22.27 9.26
N GLU A 360 -19.75 -22.02 8.04
CA GLU A 360 -20.25 -23.06 7.14
C GLU A 360 -19.13 -24.04 6.73
N ILE A 361 -17.97 -23.52 6.29
CA ILE A 361 -16.80 -24.34 5.93
C ILE A 361 -16.38 -25.24 7.10
N ALA A 362 -16.32 -24.68 8.31
CA ALA A 362 -16.00 -25.43 9.52
C ALA A 362 -17.07 -26.47 9.87
N GLY A 363 -18.35 -26.16 9.67
CA GLY A 363 -19.48 -27.07 9.88
C GLY A 363 -19.45 -28.29 8.96
N LEU A 364 -18.83 -28.18 7.78
CA LEU A 364 -18.57 -29.29 6.87
C LEU A 364 -17.33 -30.11 7.24
N GLY A 365 -16.61 -29.74 8.31
CA GLY A 365 -15.41 -30.42 8.77
C GLY A 365 -14.17 -30.16 7.90
N PHE A 366 -14.20 -29.14 7.04
CA PHE A 366 -13.08 -28.80 6.17
C PHE A 366 -12.06 -27.92 6.90
N GLY A 367 -10.82 -28.40 7.04
CA GLY A 367 -9.74 -27.67 7.71
C GLY A 367 -8.95 -26.81 6.74
N LEU A 368 -8.93 -25.49 6.95
CA LEU A 368 -8.12 -24.55 6.19
C LEU A 368 -6.68 -24.45 6.75
N ASP A 369 -5.73 -24.16 5.87
CA ASP A 369 -4.39 -23.69 6.20
C ASP A 369 -4.46 -22.47 7.11
N ARG A 370 -3.50 -22.33 8.02
CA ARG A 370 -3.46 -21.23 9.00
C ARG A 370 -3.58 -19.85 8.34
N LYS A 371 -2.99 -19.65 7.16
CA LYS A 371 -3.05 -18.34 6.47
C LYS A 371 -4.35 -18.10 5.72
N SER A 372 -5.11 -19.16 5.47
CA SER A 372 -6.40 -19.18 4.80
C SER A 372 -7.57 -19.04 5.78
N GLY A 373 -7.32 -19.15 7.10
CA GLY A 373 -8.34 -19.04 8.15
C GLY A 373 -8.89 -17.64 8.43
N SER A 374 -9.81 -17.58 9.39
CA SER A 374 -10.63 -16.40 9.73
C SER A 374 -10.01 -15.43 10.73
N ASP A 375 -8.80 -15.68 11.24
CA ASP A 375 -8.14 -14.90 12.31
C ASP A 375 -8.00 -13.40 12.02
N HIS A 376 -8.13 -12.99 10.76
CA HIS A 376 -8.05 -11.61 10.31
C HIS A 376 -9.36 -10.82 10.46
N LEU A 377 -10.51 -11.49 10.61
CA LEU A 377 -11.83 -10.86 10.63
C LEU A 377 -12.09 -10.09 11.93
N GLU A 378 -11.68 -10.64 13.07
CA GLU A 378 -11.83 -9.98 14.37
C GLU A 378 -11.02 -8.67 14.43
N PRO A 379 -9.72 -8.63 14.06
CA PRO A 379 -8.97 -7.38 13.96
C PRO A 379 -9.60 -6.34 13.02
N LEU A 380 -10.20 -6.76 11.90
CA LEU A 380 -10.91 -5.86 10.99
C LEU A 380 -12.14 -5.24 11.66
N ARG A 381 -12.97 -6.08 12.30
CA ARG A 381 -14.19 -5.66 12.97
C ARG A 381 -13.89 -4.69 14.11
N GLU A 382 -12.96 -5.06 14.98
CA GLU A 382 -12.57 -4.23 16.12
C GLU A 382 -11.87 -2.95 15.65
N GLY A 383 -11.04 -3.02 14.61
CA GLY A 383 -10.42 -1.84 14.01
C GLY A 383 -11.46 -0.81 13.52
N ILE A 384 -12.53 -1.25 12.87
CA ILE A 384 -13.65 -0.37 12.48
C ILE A 384 -14.34 0.21 13.71
N HIS A 385 -14.59 -0.60 14.74
CA HIS A 385 -15.23 -0.14 15.98
C HIS A 385 -14.40 0.96 16.68
N VAL A 386 -13.10 0.71 16.85
CA VAL A 386 -12.17 1.68 17.44
C VAL A 386 -12.08 2.95 16.59
N PHE A 387 -12.00 2.82 15.26
CA PHE A 387 -12.02 3.96 14.34
C PHE A 387 -13.27 4.83 14.53
N LYS A 388 -14.46 4.23 14.50
CA LYS A 388 -15.74 4.96 14.72
C LYS A 388 -15.76 5.70 16.05
N LYS A 389 -15.27 5.06 17.12
CA LYS A 389 -15.15 5.69 18.44
C LYS A 389 -14.18 6.87 18.45
N MET A 390 -13.09 6.79 17.68
CA MET A 390 -12.10 7.88 17.58
C MET A 390 -12.65 9.09 16.81
N THR A 391 -13.46 8.86 15.78
CA THR A 391 -14.02 9.92 14.93
C THR A 391 -15.39 10.43 15.40
N GLY A 392 -16.04 9.73 16.34
CA GLY A 392 -17.39 10.07 16.80
C GLY A 392 -18.48 9.72 15.79
N LEU A 393 -18.23 8.74 14.92
CA LEU A 393 -19.24 8.18 14.00
C LEU A 393 -20.13 7.19 14.76
N ASP A 394 -21.46 7.29 14.59
CA ASP A 394 -22.45 6.44 15.27
C ASP A 394 -22.53 5.03 14.67
#